data_AF-A0AAQ3NVZ8-F1
#
_entry.id   AF-A0AAQ3NVZ8-F1
#
_cell.length_a   1.000
_cell.length_b   1.000
_cell.length_c   1.000
_cell.angle_alpha   90.00
_cell.angle_beta   90.00
_cell.angle_gamma   90.00
#
_symmetry.space_group_name_H-M   'P 1'
#
loop_
_entity.id
_entity.type
_entity.pdbx_description
1 polymer ?
#
loop_
_entity_poly.entity_id
_entity_poly.type
_entity_poly.pdbx_seq_one_letter_code
_entity_poly.pdbx_strand_id
1 'polypeptide(L)'
;MEFSFDEKDFVSCCGSTKFAKDMVLASPFSSLQHAVSVARDVWFNNVDVNGWLQAFSAHPQIGNTHAPSVASEASAQFTVIYAMRRVKKCISYLLVRNNKEPVLCSWSKGEQSTALSTATGSSLQELSQWNARYREKFGFVFLICASGRTTDEILAELKVELAFEHDSSCELLIQRRRYTNRPIVEFEIAAQEQMKITELRLAKLFSSTEDISSKVGNYSTAKKAEGTYSFLIYVWLQFKNPF
;
A
#
# COMPACT_ATOMS: atom_id res chain seq x y z
N MET A 1 8.40 26.32 7.77
CA MET A 1 9.37 25.51 7.01
C MET A 1 8.62 24.98 5.81
N GLU A 2 9.16 25.11 4.61
CA GLU A 2 8.57 24.58 3.39
C GLU A 2 9.36 23.33 2.97
N PHE A 3 8.65 22.23 2.74
CA PHE A 3 9.22 20.96 2.33
C PHE A 3 9.04 20.80 0.83
N SER A 4 10.13 20.55 0.12
CA SER A 4 10.12 20.26 -1.31
C SER A 4 10.84 18.93 -1.54
N PHE A 5 10.24 18.08 -2.38
CA PHE A 5 10.72 16.76 -2.74
C PHE A 5 10.60 16.61 -4.24
N ASP A 6 11.39 15.71 -4.83
CA ASP A 6 11.37 15.49 -6.26
C ASP A 6 10.53 14.27 -6.66
N GLU A 7 10.45 13.99 -7.96
CA GLU A 7 9.63 12.89 -8.49
C GLU A 7 10.10 11.53 -7.96
N LYS A 8 11.41 11.30 -7.79
CA LYS A 8 11.92 9.99 -7.32
C LYS A 8 11.52 9.73 -5.86
N ASP A 9 11.45 10.77 -5.03
CA ASP A 9 11.02 10.64 -3.63
C ASP A 9 9.55 10.16 -3.57
N PHE A 10 8.67 10.77 -4.36
CA PHE A 10 7.25 10.36 -4.41
C PHE A 10 7.04 9.02 -5.12
N VAL A 11 7.82 8.70 -6.17
CA VAL A 11 7.82 7.37 -6.79
C VAL A 11 8.22 6.31 -5.76
N SER A 12 9.20 6.58 -4.90
CA SER A 12 9.60 5.64 -3.85
C SER A 12 8.48 5.41 -2.81
N CYS A 13 7.63 6.41 -2.58
CA CYS A 13 6.48 6.29 -1.69
C CYS A 13 5.35 5.45 -2.32
N CYS A 14 4.94 5.76 -3.55
CA CYS A 14 3.72 5.20 -4.14
C CYS A 14 3.96 4.13 -5.22
N GLY A 15 4.98 4.32 -6.08
CA GLY A 15 5.22 3.53 -7.28
C GLY A 15 4.50 4.04 -8.54
N SER A 16 3.53 4.94 -8.41
CA SER A 16 2.85 5.60 -9.54
C SER A 16 3.58 6.86 -10.01
N THR A 17 3.93 6.89 -11.29
CA THR A 17 4.55 8.07 -11.92
C THR A 17 3.59 9.24 -12.05
N LYS A 18 2.29 8.97 -12.30
CA LYS A 18 1.26 10.02 -12.34
C LYS A 18 1.11 10.68 -10.97
N PHE A 19 1.00 9.87 -9.91
CA PHE A 19 0.94 10.35 -8.53
C PHE A 19 2.16 11.23 -8.20
N ALA A 20 3.37 10.75 -8.52
CA ALA A 20 4.59 11.46 -8.20
C ALA A 20 4.69 12.83 -8.88
N LYS A 21 4.34 12.92 -10.16
CA LYS A 21 4.33 14.19 -10.90
C LYS A 21 3.33 15.20 -10.33
N ASP A 22 2.13 14.74 -10.01
CA ASP A 22 1.10 15.60 -9.43
C ASP A 22 1.52 16.11 -8.03
N MET A 23 2.16 15.25 -7.22
CA MET A 23 2.72 15.65 -5.93
C MET A 23 3.84 16.69 -6.06
N VAL A 24 4.72 16.56 -7.06
CA VAL A 24 5.75 17.58 -7.33
C VAL A 24 5.11 18.91 -7.73
N LEU A 25 4.09 18.88 -8.59
CA LEU A 25 3.38 20.08 -9.02
C LEU A 25 2.64 20.79 -7.88
N ALA A 26 2.19 20.04 -6.88
CA ALA A 26 1.53 20.59 -5.69
C ALA A 26 2.51 21.06 -4.59
N SER A 27 3.81 20.79 -4.74
CA SER A 27 4.85 21.25 -3.81
C SER A 27 5.16 22.75 -3.99
N PRO A 28 5.69 23.46 -2.97
CA PRO A 28 6.14 22.95 -1.66
C PRO A 28 5.00 22.71 -0.65
N PHE A 29 5.26 21.85 0.33
CA PHE A 29 4.33 21.51 1.41
C PHE A 29 4.70 22.21 2.72
N SER A 30 3.69 22.67 3.46
CA SER A 30 3.87 23.35 4.74
C SER A 30 4.06 22.40 5.93
N SER A 31 3.60 21.15 5.80
CA SER A 31 3.73 20.10 6.81
C SER A 31 3.48 18.71 6.22
N LEU A 32 3.80 17.65 6.98
CA LEU A 32 3.45 16.28 6.63
C LEU A 32 1.92 16.12 6.45
N GLN A 33 1.12 16.74 7.32
CA GLN A 33 -0.35 16.67 7.23
C GLN A 33 -0.87 17.30 5.94
N HIS A 34 -0.30 18.44 5.52
CA HIS A 34 -0.65 19.05 4.24
C HIS A 34 -0.29 18.12 3.07
N ALA A 35 0.92 17.55 3.07
CA ALA A 35 1.32 16.61 2.03
C ALA A 35 0.45 15.34 1.98
N VAL A 36 0.06 14.78 3.13
CA VAL A 36 -0.85 13.63 3.19
C VAL A 36 -2.25 13.97 2.67
N SER A 37 -2.76 15.16 3.00
CA SER A 37 -4.06 15.63 2.49
C SER A 37 -4.04 15.74 0.96
N VAL A 38 -3.01 16.38 0.40
CA VAL A 38 -2.82 16.49 -1.05
C VAL A 38 -2.62 15.12 -1.69
N ALA A 39 -1.83 14.24 -1.08
CA ALA A 39 -1.60 12.90 -1.57
C ALA A 39 -2.90 12.09 -1.70
N ARG A 40 -3.80 12.17 -0.70
CA ARG A 40 -5.10 11.50 -0.77
C ARG A 40 -5.95 12.04 -1.92
N ASP A 41 -6.02 13.36 -2.06
CA ASP A 41 -6.77 13.99 -3.15
C ASP A 41 -6.24 13.56 -4.52
N VAL A 42 -4.92 13.69 -4.74
CA VAL A 42 -4.25 13.25 -5.96
C VAL A 42 -4.54 11.78 -6.23
N TRP A 43 -4.35 10.91 -5.23
CA TRP A 43 -4.47 9.46 -5.39
C TRP A 43 -5.89 9.01 -5.77
N PHE A 44 -6.92 9.56 -5.14
CA PHE A 44 -8.30 9.11 -5.35
C PHE A 44 -9.04 9.89 -6.44
N ASN A 45 -8.63 11.12 -6.75
CA ASN A 45 -9.35 11.98 -7.70
C ASN A 45 -8.59 12.22 -9.01
N ASN A 46 -7.25 12.17 -9.01
CA ASN A 46 -6.44 12.53 -10.19
C ASN A 46 -5.68 11.35 -10.81
N VAL A 47 -5.34 10.32 -10.04
CA VAL A 47 -4.67 9.12 -10.55
C VAL A 47 -5.70 8.17 -11.14
N ASP A 48 -5.46 7.77 -12.38
CA ASP A 48 -6.34 6.84 -13.10
C ASP A 48 -6.01 5.37 -12.77
N VAL A 49 -6.82 4.47 -13.33
CA VAL A 49 -6.66 3.01 -13.18
C VAL A 49 -5.25 2.54 -13.57
N ASN A 50 -4.64 3.14 -14.59
CA ASN A 50 -3.29 2.77 -15.01
C ASN A 50 -2.25 3.17 -13.96
N GLY A 51 -2.39 4.37 -13.39
CA GLY A 51 -1.56 4.82 -12.27
C GLY A 51 -1.73 3.94 -11.02
N TRP A 52 -2.95 3.48 -10.72
CA TRP A 52 -3.16 2.52 -9.63
C TRP A 52 -2.48 1.18 -9.90
N LEU A 53 -2.68 0.60 -11.08
CA LEU A 53 -2.04 -0.67 -11.46
C LEU A 53 -0.51 -0.57 -11.48
N GLN A 54 0.05 0.57 -11.91
CA GLN A 54 1.49 0.84 -11.84
C GLN A 54 1.99 0.84 -10.39
N ALA A 55 1.27 1.49 -9.46
CA ALA A 55 1.63 1.46 -8.06
C ALA A 55 1.57 0.03 -7.48
N PHE A 56 0.54 -0.73 -7.85
CA PHE A 56 0.35 -2.11 -7.37
C PHE A 56 1.49 -3.02 -7.84
N SER A 57 1.96 -2.90 -9.08
CA SER A 57 3.05 -3.73 -9.59
C SER A 57 4.43 -3.40 -8.99
N ALA A 58 4.59 -2.23 -8.37
CA ALA A 58 5.82 -1.83 -7.70
C ALA A 58 6.05 -2.55 -6.35
N HIS A 59 5.05 -3.27 -5.83
CA HIS A 59 5.16 -3.99 -4.55
C HIS A 59 5.60 -5.45 -4.73
N PRO A 60 6.59 -5.92 -3.96
CA PRO A 60 6.85 -7.34 -3.87
C PRO A 60 5.67 -8.05 -3.19
N GLN A 61 5.46 -9.32 -3.54
CA GLN A 61 4.45 -10.13 -2.88
C GLN A 61 4.81 -10.32 -1.40
N ILE A 62 3.81 -10.28 -0.54
CA ILE A 62 4.01 -10.52 0.90
C ILE A 62 4.47 -11.96 1.12
N GLY A 63 5.54 -12.13 1.89
CA GLY A 63 6.13 -13.43 2.19
C GLY A 63 7.12 -13.94 1.13
N ASN A 64 7.39 -13.18 0.07
CA ASN A 64 8.44 -13.49 -0.91
C ASN A 64 9.60 -12.50 -0.81
N THR A 65 10.83 -13.02 -0.81
CA THR A 65 12.06 -12.22 -0.86
C THR A 65 12.57 -11.97 -2.30
N HIS A 66 11.90 -12.52 -3.31
CA HIS A 66 12.26 -12.40 -4.72
C HIS A 66 11.21 -11.64 -5.55
N ALA A 67 11.70 -10.87 -6.54
CA ALA A 67 10.88 -10.06 -7.44
C ALA A 67 9.92 -10.93 -8.29
N PRO A 68 8.71 -10.44 -8.62
CA PRO A 68 7.74 -11.19 -9.39
C PRO A 68 8.20 -11.41 -10.85
N SER A 69 7.84 -12.55 -11.46
CA SER A 69 8.13 -12.85 -12.86
C SER A 69 7.20 -12.07 -13.82
N VAL A 70 7.80 -11.39 -14.80
CA VAL A 70 7.21 -10.44 -15.77
C VAL A 70 6.08 -11.03 -16.65
N ALA A 71 5.94 -12.35 -16.75
CA ALA A 71 5.08 -13.00 -17.75
C ALA A 71 3.54 -12.88 -17.53
N SER A 72 3.05 -12.38 -16.39
CA SER A 72 1.61 -12.46 -16.02
C SER A 72 0.83 -11.13 -16.05
N GLU A 73 1.49 -10.01 -16.38
CA GLU A 73 0.96 -8.65 -16.27
C GLU A 73 -0.17 -8.33 -17.30
N ALA A 74 -0.28 -9.12 -18.37
CA ALA A 74 -1.34 -8.96 -19.38
C ALA A 74 -2.70 -9.53 -18.93
N SER A 75 -2.72 -10.57 -18.09
CA SER A 75 -3.96 -11.19 -17.59
C SER A 75 -4.66 -10.31 -16.55
N ALA A 76 -3.85 -9.56 -15.82
CA ALA A 76 -4.22 -8.60 -14.79
C ALA A 76 -5.18 -7.50 -15.29
N GLN A 77 -4.73 -6.83 -16.33
CA GLN A 77 -5.46 -5.74 -16.97
C GLN A 77 -6.79 -6.24 -17.55
N PHE A 78 -6.82 -7.45 -18.11
CA PHE A 78 -8.01 -7.96 -18.80
C PHE A 78 -9.22 -8.15 -17.88
N THR A 79 -9.05 -8.72 -16.68
CA THR A 79 -10.16 -8.99 -15.75
C THR A 79 -10.77 -7.72 -15.15
N VAL A 80 -9.93 -6.78 -14.71
CA VAL A 80 -10.40 -5.47 -14.17
C VAL A 80 -11.04 -4.64 -15.29
N ILE A 81 -10.42 -4.59 -16.49
CA ILE A 81 -10.99 -3.90 -17.65
C ILE A 81 -12.33 -4.52 -18.05
N TYR A 82 -12.49 -5.84 -18.05
CA TYR A 82 -13.78 -6.48 -18.37
C TYR A 82 -14.85 -6.16 -17.33
N ALA A 83 -14.50 -6.15 -16.04
CA ALA A 83 -15.41 -5.76 -14.96
C ALA A 83 -15.82 -4.29 -15.07
N MET A 84 -14.88 -3.38 -15.37
CA MET A 84 -15.14 -1.95 -15.56
C MET A 84 -15.94 -1.67 -16.85
N ARG A 85 -15.71 -2.42 -17.94
CA ARG A 85 -16.47 -2.33 -19.20
C ARG A 85 -17.96 -2.62 -19.02
N ARG A 86 -18.35 -3.50 -18.09
CA ARG A 86 -19.77 -3.78 -17.78
C ARG A 86 -20.47 -2.64 -17.02
N VAL A 87 -19.73 -1.68 -16.46
CA VAL A 87 -20.28 -0.56 -15.65
C VAL A 87 -20.45 0.73 -16.47
N LYS A 88 -20.24 0.71 -17.80
CA LYS A 88 -20.44 1.87 -18.72
C LYS A 88 -19.76 3.19 -18.26
N LYS A 89 -18.68 3.15 -17.47
CA LYS A 89 -18.09 4.38 -16.92
C LYS A 89 -16.83 4.92 -17.59
N CYS A 90 -16.13 4.17 -18.44
CA CYS A 90 -14.99 4.71 -19.19
C CYS A 90 -14.89 4.06 -20.58
N ILE A 91 -15.29 4.80 -21.62
CA ILE A 91 -15.04 4.48 -23.03
C ILE A 91 -13.69 5.10 -23.39
N SER A 92 -12.86 4.31 -24.08
CA SER A 92 -11.48 4.58 -24.54
C SER A 92 -10.36 4.16 -23.56
N TYR A 93 -10.09 2.85 -23.48
CA TYR A 93 -8.80 2.34 -23.02
C TYR A 93 -8.03 1.74 -24.20
N LEU A 94 -6.96 2.41 -24.62
CA LEU A 94 -5.93 1.85 -25.49
C LEU A 94 -4.99 1.00 -24.62
N LEU A 95 -4.71 -0.23 -25.07
CA LEU A 95 -3.77 -1.15 -24.42
C LEU A 95 -2.35 -0.60 -24.52
N VAL A 96 -1.91 0.17 -23.51
CA VAL A 96 -0.51 0.59 -23.40
C VAL A 96 0.24 -0.47 -22.59
N ARG A 97 1.08 -1.25 -23.28
CA ARG A 97 2.08 -2.13 -22.64
C ARG A 97 3.15 -1.22 -22.01
N ASN A 98 3.21 -1.17 -20.69
CA ASN A 98 4.29 -0.48 -19.98
C ASN A 98 5.46 -1.46 -19.77
N ASN A 99 6.44 -1.43 -20.67
CA ASN A 99 7.67 -2.25 -20.60
C ASN A 99 8.73 -1.63 -19.66
N LYS A 100 8.35 -0.99 -18.56
CA LYS A 100 9.32 -0.42 -17.60
C LYS A 100 9.40 -1.32 -16.38
N GLU A 101 10.60 -1.81 -16.09
CA GLU A 101 10.93 -2.54 -14.86
C GLU A 101 10.33 -1.84 -13.64
N PRO A 102 9.55 -2.55 -12.80
CA PRO A 102 8.95 -1.95 -11.62
C PRO A 102 10.05 -1.49 -10.67
N VAL A 103 10.02 -0.21 -10.28
CA VAL A 103 10.92 0.33 -9.26
C VAL A 103 10.54 -0.33 -7.94
N LEU A 104 11.30 -1.35 -7.54
CA LEU A 104 11.04 -2.07 -6.29
C LEU A 104 11.28 -1.11 -5.12
N CYS A 105 10.25 -0.89 -4.29
CA CYS A 105 10.37 0.00 -3.15
C CYS A 105 11.27 -0.63 -2.06
N SER A 106 12.42 -0.01 -1.77
CA SER A 106 13.36 -0.49 -0.74
C SER A 106 12.76 -0.54 0.67
N TRP A 107 11.62 0.12 0.89
CA TRP A 107 10.97 0.27 2.20
C TRP A 107 10.11 -0.95 2.56
N SER A 108 9.80 -1.79 1.57
CA SER A 108 8.96 -2.98 1.73
C SER A 108 9.54 -3.99 2.73
N LYS A 109 10.87 -4.06 2.88
CA LYS A 109 11.51 -4.99 3.84
C LYS A 109 11.14 -4.64 5.29
N GLY A 110 11.12 -3.36 5.64
CA GLY A 110 10.73 -2.90 6.97
C GLY A 110 9.22 -3.08 7.20
N GLU A 111 8.41 -2.85 6.17
CA GLU A 111 6.94 -2.95 6.24
C GLU A 111 6.47 -4.38 6.50
N GLN A 112 7.17 -5.39 5.96
CA GLN A 112 6.81 -6.81 6.14
C GLN A 112 7.56 -7.48 7.31
N SER A 113 8.35 -6.73 8.08
CA SER A 113 9.25 -7.30 9.11
C SER A 113 8.51 -8.12 10.17
N THR A 114 7.41 -7.60 10.73
CA THR A 114 6.58 -8.30 11.73
C THR A 114 5.95 -9.58 11.17
N ALA A 115 5.46 -9.54 9.93
CA ALA A 115 4.90 -10.70 9.28
C ALA A 115 5.95 -11.80 9.13
N LEU A 116 7.14 -11.45 8.62
CA LEU A 116 8.24 -12.38 8.43
C LEU A 116 8.80 -12.95 9.74
N SER A 117 8.88 -12.16 10.81
CA SER A 117 9.39 -12.63 12.10
C SER A 117 8.44 -13.58 12.84
N THR A 118 7.14 -13.50 12.55
CA THR A 118 6.10 -14.31 13.18
C THR A 118 5.66 -15.51 12.34
N ALA A 119 6.13 -15.60 11.10
CA ALA A 119 5.67 -16.62 10.17
C ALA A 119 6.22 -18.01 10.50
N THR A 120 5.33 -19.00 10.51
CA THR A 120 5.73 -20.41 10.46
C THR A 120 5.94 -20.84 9.00
N GLY A 121 6.69 -21.92 8.77
CA GLY A 121 6.84 -22.48 7.42
C GLY A 121 5.50 -22.83 6.76
N SER A 122 4.53 -23.28 7.55
CA SER A 122 3.16 -23.54 7.10
C SER A 122 2.43 -22.25 6.71
N SER A 123 2.48 -21.21 7.56
CA SER A 123 1.82 -19.93 7.28
C SER A 123 2.39 -19.25 6.02
N LEU A 124 3.70 -19.33 5.78
CA LEU A 124 4.32 -18.79 4.56
C LEU A 124 3.90 -19.55 3.30
N GLN A 125 3.89 -20.89 3.37
CA GLN A 125 3.45 -21.73 2.25
C GLN A 125 2.00 -21.41 1.90
N GLU A 126 1.15 -21.27 2.92
CA GLU A 126 -0.24 -20.94 2.73
C GLU A 126 -0.44 -19.53 2.15
N LEU A 127 0.30 -18.53 2.65
CA LEU A 127 0.28 -17.18 2.11
C LEU A 127 0.68 -17.15 0.64
N SER A 128 1.71 -17.92 0.26
CA SER A 128 2.13 -18.07 -1.13
C SER A 128 1.00 -18.65 -2.02
N GLN A 129 0.32 -19.70 -1.56
CA GLN A 129 -0.82 -20.28 -2.27
C GLN A 129 -1.97 -19.27 -2.44
N TRP A 130 -2.27 -18.51 -1.39
CA TRP A 130 -3.33 -17.51 -1.42
C TRP A 130 -2.98 -16.29 -2.29
N ASN A 131 -1.72 -15.86 -2.30
CA ASN A 131 -1.23 -14.84 -3.22
C ASN A 131 -1.41 -15.27 -4.68
N ALA A 132 -1.14 -16.54 -4.99
CA ALA A 132 -1.34 -17.09 -6.34
C ALA A 132 -2.84 -17.06 -6.73
N ARG A 133 -3.72 -17.57 -5.86
CA ARG A 133 -5.18 -17.54 -6.08
C ARG A 133 -5.73 -16.11 -6.22
N TYR A 134 -5.27 -15.20 -5.36
CA TYR A 134 -5.67 -13.79 -5.40
C TYR A 134 -5.29 -13.17 -6.74
N ARG A 135 -4.04 -13.37 -7.18
CA ARG A 135 -3.56 -12.85 -8.46
C ARG A 135 -4.33 -13.44 -9.64
N GLU A 136 -4.60 -14.74 -9.62
CA GLU A 136 -5.38 -15.40 -10.67
C GLU A 136 -6.79 -14.82 -10.78
N LYS A 137 -7.46 -14.61 -9.64
CA LYS A 137 -8.83 -14.09 -9.61
C LYS A 137 -8.92 -12.60 -9.97
N PHE A 138 -8.12 -11.77 -9.32
CA PHE A 138 -8.28 -10.30 -9.39
C PHE A 138 -7.37 -9.66 -10.42
N GLY A 139 -6.29 -10.34 -10.78
CA GLY A 139 -5.35 -9.82 -11.75
C GLY A 139 -4.43 -8.74 -11.19
N PHE A 140 -4.09 -8.74 -9.91
CA PHE A 140 -3.02 -7.89 -9.37
C PHE A 140 -2.46 -8.53 -8.10
N VAL A 141 -1.35 -7.99 -7.57
CA VAL A 141 -0.78 -8.46 -6.29
C VAL A 141 -1.80 -8.24 -5.16
N PHE A 142 -1.79 -9.07 -4.13
CA PHE A 142 -2.51 -8.74 -2.91
C PHE A 142 -1.79 -7.59 -2.20
N LEU A 143 -2.47 -6.44 -2.04
CA LEU A 143 -1.95 -5.30 -1.29
C LEU A 143 -2.61 -5.21 0.08
N ILE A 144 -1.79 -5.10 1.11
CA ILE A 144 -2.20 -4.73 2.47
C ILE A 144 -1.07 -3.95 3.14
N CYS A 145 -1.41 -2.97 3.95
CA CYS A 145 -0.46 -2.29 4.83
C CYS A 145 0.01 -3.27 5.92
N ALA A 146 1.12 -3.96 5.66
CA ALA A 146 1.67 -5.02 6.50
C ALA A 146 2.36 -4.53 7.79
N SER A 147 2.58 -3.22 7.94
CA SER A 147 3.30 -2.66 9.08
C SER A 147 2.59 -3.03 10.39
N GLY A 148 3.31 -3.73 11.27
CA GLY A 148 2.80 -4.18 12.57
C GLY A 148 1.85 -5.37 12.53
N ARG A 149 1.62 -6.00 11.36
CA ARG A 149 0.75 -7.18 11.21
C ARG A 149 1.56 -8.47 11.17
N THR A 150 1.02 -9.52 11.75
CA THR A 150 1.53 -10.90 11.68
C THR A 150 1.09 -11.58 10.38
N THR A 151 1.75 -12.69 10.03
CA THR A 151 1.34 -13.47 8.84
C THR A 151 -0.08 -14.02 8.97
N ASP A 152 -0.48 -14.46 10.16
CA ASP A 152 -1.81 -15.04 10.38
C ASP A 152 -2.91 -13.97 10.30
N GLU A 153 -2.67 -12.75 10.79
CA GLU A 153 -3.59 -11.61 10.58
C GLU A 153 -3.74 -11.24 9.10
N ILE A 154 -2.64 -11.28 8.34
CA ILE A 154 -2.66 -11.04 6.88
C ILE A 154 -3.47 -12.15 6.17
N LEU A 155 -3.28 -13.40 6.57
CA LEU A 155 -4.04 -14.54 6.05
C LEU A 155 -5.52 -14.42 6.39
N ALA A 156 -5.88 -13.98 7.60
CA ALA A 156 -7.26 -13.81 8.04
C ALA A 156 -8.01 -12.73 7.22
N GLU A 157 -7.34 -11.65 6.84
CA GLU A 157 -7.89 -10.60 5.95
C GLU A 157 -8.14 -11.11 4.52
N LEU A 158 -7.30 -12.03 4.06
CA LEU A 158 -7.40 -12.62 2.74
C LEU A 158 -8.47 -13.72 2.69
N LYS A 159 -8.49 -14.59 3.70
CA LYS A 159 -9.24 -15.84 3.70
C LYS A 159 -10.66 -15.75 4.22
N VAL A 160 -11.41 -16.78 3.82
CA VAL A 160 -12.62 -17.20 4.50
C VAL A 160 -12.25 -18.19 5.63
N GLU A 161 -12.05 -17.78 6.88
CA GLU A 161 -12.21 -18.75 7.99
C GLU A 161 -13.68 -18.79 8.42
N LEU A 162 -14.34 -19.91 8.13
CA LEU A 162 -15.60 -20.24 8.78
C LEU A 162 -15.28 -20.44 10.26
N ALA A 163 -15.42 -19.39 11.05
CA ALA A 163 -15.64 -19.57 12.47
C ALA A 163 -17.00 -20.27 12.58
N PHE A 164 -16.98 -21.61 12.67
CA PHE A 164 -18.11 -22.37 13.15
C PHE A 164 -18.17 -22.10 14.65
N GLU A 165 -18.85 -21.01 15.03
CA GLU A 165 -19.21 -20.81 16.43
C GLU A 165 -20.67 -21.11 16.62
N HIS A 166 -20.90 -21.96 17.61
CA HIS A 166 -22.16 -22.56 17.99
C HIS A 166 -23.03 -21.58 18.80
N ASP A 167 -23.12 -20.31 18.36
CA ASP A 167 -23.97 -19.33 19.03
C ASP A 167 -24.54 -18.27 18.06
N SER A 168 -25.86 -18.20 18.01
CA SER A 168 -26.65 -17.48 17.00
C SER A 168 -26.86 -15.99 17.32
N SER A 169 -25.94 -15.35 18.04
CA SER A 169 -26.14 -13.97 18.52
C SER A 169 -25.03 -12.97 18.14
N CYS A 170 -24.05 -13.36 17.34
CA CYS A 170 -23.04 -12.43 16.82
C CYS A 170 -23.39 -11.93 15.40
N GLU A 171 -24.47 -11.17 15.27
CA GLU A 171 -24.84 -10.47 14.02
C GLU A 171 -24.00 -9.21 13.76
N LEU A 172 -22.75 -9.19 14.22
CA LEU A 172 -21.83 -8.05 14.05
C LEU A 172 -20.36 -8.48 13.93
N LEU A 173 -20.12 -9.55 13.17
CA LEU A 173 -18.85 -9.75 12.50
C LEU A 173 -19.08 -9.63 11.00
N ILE A 174 -18.97 -8.41 10.49
CA ILE A 174 -18.70 -8.18 9.07
C ILE A 174 -17.31 -8.80 8.82
N GLN A 175 -17.27 -10.11 8.60
CA GLN A 175 -16.13 -10.81 8.05
C GLN A 175 -15.98 -10.33 6.60
N ARG A 176 -15.30 -9.19 6.43
CA ARG A 176 -14.80 -8.71 5.13
C ARG A 176 -13.76 -9.71 4.65
N ARG A 177 -14.20 -10.64 3.82
CA ARG A 177 -13.33 -11.67 3.22
C ARG A 177 -12.89 -11.14 1.85
N ARG A 178 -11.71 -10.53 1.76
CA ARG A 178 -11.27 -9.83 0.53
C ARG A 178 -11.31 -10.73 -0.70
N TYR A 179 -11.02 -12.02 -0.53
CA TYR A 179 -11.08 -12.97 -1.64
C TYR A 179 -12.48 -13.16 -2.23
N THR A 180 -13.58 -12.98 -1.50
CA THR A 180 -14.94 -13.17 -2.04
C THR A 180 -15.48 -11.91 -2.73
N ASN A 181 -14.79 -10.77 -2.60
CA ASN A 181 -15.20 -9.51 -3.20
C ASN A 181 -15.36 -9.60 -4.72
N ARG A 182 -16.21 -8.72 -5.24
CA ARG A 182 -16.28 -8.42 -6.68
C ARG A 182 -14.99 -7.70 -7.08
N PRO A 183 -14.41 -7.97 -8.27
CA PRO A 183 -13.13 -7.38 -8.67
C PRO A 183 -13.05 -5.85 -8.55
N ILE A 184 -14.14 -5.13 -8.87
CA ILE A 184 -14.17 -3.66 -8.76
C ILE A 184 -14.07 -3.18 -7.31
N VAL A 185 -14.75 -3.85 -6.37
CA VAL A 185 -14.71 -3.51 -4.95
C VAL A 185 -13.33 -3.81 -4.39
N GLU A 186 -12.75 -4.95 -4.79
CA GLU A 186 -11.42 -5.33 -4.33
C GLU A 186 -10.32 -4.40 -4.88
N PHE A 187 -10.49 -3.89 -6.10
CA PHE A 187 -9.58 -2.93 -6.71
C PHE A 187 -9.56 -1.61 -5.93
N GLU A 188 -10.74 -1.11 -5.51
CA GLU A 188 -10.85 0.07 -4.64
C GLU A 188 -10.24 -0.17 -3.25
N ILE A 189 -10.47 -1.34 -2.65
CA ILE A 189 -9.84 -1.70 -1.36
C ILE A 189 -8.31 -1.73 -1.50
N ALA A 190 -7.78 -2.30 -2.59
CA ALA A 190 -6.35 -2.31 -2.84
C ALA A 190 -5.78 -0.89 -3.01
N ALA A 191 -6.53 0.03 -3.63
CA ALA A 191 -6.15 1.44 -3.71
C ALA A 191 -6.14 2.11 -2.33
N GLN A 192 -7.05 1.76 -1.43
CA GLN A 192 -7.03 2.23 -0.04
C GLN A 192 -5.81 1.71 0.72
N GLU A 193 -5.47 0.42 0.57
CA GLU A 193 -4.28 -0.16 1.18
C GLU A 193 -2.98 0.47 0.66
N GLN A 194 -2.91 0.74 -0.65
CA GLN A 194 -1.81 1.49 -1.25
C GLN A 194 -1.65 2.89 -0.64
N MET A 195 -2.75 3.59 -0.36
CA MET A 195 -2.70 4.91 0.25
C MET A 195 -2.16 4.84 1.68
N LYS A 196 -2.58 3.85 2.49
CA LYS A 196 -2.02 3.62 3.84
C LYS A 196 -0.51 3.41 3.80
N ILE A 197 -0.02 2.61 2.85
CA ILE A 197 1.42 2.42 2.64
C ILE A 197 2.09 3.75 2.25
N THR A 198 1.48 4.50 1.35
CA THR A 198 2.00 5.80 0.89
C THR A 198 2.10 6.80 2.03
N GLU A 199 1.13 6.85 2.95
CA GLU A 199 1.17 7.71 4.15
C GLU A 199 2.30 7.33 5.10
N LEU A 200 2.46 6.04 5.38
CA LEU A 200 3.60 5.56 6.18
C LEU A 200 4.93 5.92 5.52
N ARG A 201 4.98 5.92 4.19
CA ARG A 201 6.19 6.27 3.46
C ARG A 201 6.45 7.78 3.45
N LEU A 202 5.42 8.60 3.24
CA LEU A 202 5.54 10.06 3.38
C LEU A 202 6.01 10.45 4.78
N ALA A 203 5.50 9.81 5.83
CA ALA A 203 5.94 10.09 7.20
C ALA A 203 7.45 9.90 7.38
N LYS A 204 8.04 8.78 6.91
CA LYS A 204 9.49 8.56 7.06
C LYS A 204 10.31 9.48 6.14
N LEU A 205 9.78 9.87 4.98
CA LEU A 205 10.43 10.82 4.08
C LEU A 205 10.59 12.20 4.77
N PHE A 206 9.53 12.67 5.42
CA PHE A 206 9.56 13.92 6.19
C PHE A 206 10.49 13.83 7.40
N SER A 207 10.41 12.76 8.20
CA SER A 207 11.30 12.58 9.35
C SER A 207 12.79 12.54 8.96
N SER A 208 13.12 11.93 7.82
CA SER A 208 14.50 11.90 7.31
C SER A 208 15.01 13.30 6.93
N THR A 209 14.12 14.19 6.52
CA THR A 209 14.46 15.57 6.13
C THR A 209 14.68 16.46 7.34
N GLU A 210 13.86 16.29 8.38
CA GLU A 210 14.01 16.97 9.67
C GLU A 210 15.34 16.59 10.36
N ASP A 211 15.75 15.32 10.28
CA ASP A 211 17.05 14.84 10.76
C ASP A 211 18.24 15.46 10.00
N ILE A 212 18.10 15.72 8.70
CA ILE A 212 19.15 16.38 7.91
C ILE A 212 19.21 17.87 8.26
N SER A 213 18.06 18.54 8.36
CA SER A 213 18.00 19.96 8.73
C SER A 213 18.58 20.22 10.13
N SER A 214 18.39 19.29 11.08
CA SER A 214 18.95 19.39 12.43
C SER A 214 20.45 19.06 12.50
N LYS A 215 20.98 18.20 11.61
CA LYS A 215 22.42 17.90 11.51
C LYS A 215 23.22 19.00 10.81
N VAL A 216 22.65 19.66 9.80
CA VAL A 216 23.30 20.80 9.12
C VAL A 216 23.39 22.03 10.05
N GLY A 217 22.51 22.13 11.06
CA GLY A 217 22.51 23.21 12.04
C GLY A 217 23.48 23.06 13.22
N ASN A 218 24.11 21.90 13.44
CA ASN A 218 24.86 21.63 14.68
C ASN A 218 26.25 21.01 14.45
N TYR A 219 27.24 21.86 14.15
CA TYR A 219 28.57 21.68 14.74
C TYR A 219 28.53 22.19 16.19
N SER A 220 28.01 21.38 17.12
CA SER A 220 28.38 21.40 18.54
C SER A 220 27.66 20.31 19.33
N THR A 221 28.49 19.40 19.86
CA THR A 221 28.33 18.52 21.03
C THR A 221 27.08 17.64 21.20
N ALA A 222 27.37 16.34 21.21
CA ALA A 222 26.49 15.22 21.51
C ALA A 222 25.69 15.34 22.82
N LYS A 223 24.46 14.80 22.80
CA LYS A 223 23.90 13.96 23.87
C LYS A 223 22.78 13.06 23.32
N LYS A 224 22.86 11.77 23.67
CA LYS A 224 21.80 10.75 23.51
C LYS A 224 20.62 11.08 24.45
N ALA A 225 19.38 10.82 24.02
CA ALA A 225 18.52 9.76 24.56
C ALA A 225 17.05 9.89 24.08
N GLU A 226 16.53 8.74 23.62
CA GLU A 226 15.22 8.11 23.90
C GLU A 226 13.91 8.91 23.73
N GLY A 227 13.10 8.48 22.76
CA GLY A 227 11.70 8.91 22.65
C GLY A 227 10.95 8.49 21.38
N THR A 228 10.94 7.21 21.00
CA THR A 228 10.33 6.74 19.73
C THR A 228 9.03 5.93 19.86
N TYR A 229 8.44 5.81 21.06
CA TYR A 229 7.25 4.96 21.25
C TYR A 229 5.89 5.69 21.26
N SER A 230 5.86 7.03 21.22
CA SER A 230 4.60 7.78 21.37
C SER A 230 3.84 8.02 20.04
N PHE A 231 4.53 8.11 18.90
CA PHE A 231 3.93 8.58 17.65
C PHE A 231 3.18 7.49 16.86
N LEU A 232 3.64 6.24 16.91
CA LEU A 232 2.95 5.11 16.25
C LEU A 232 1.59 4.81 16.88
N ILE A 233 1.43 5.10 18.18
CA ILE A 233 0.15 4.98 18.89
C ILE A 233 -0.86 6.02 18.38
N TYR A 234 -0.40 7.24 18.06
CA TYR A 234 -1.26 8.31 17.57
C TYR A 234 -1.82 8.01 16.17
N VAL A 235 -0.98 7.45 15.29
CA VAL A 235 -1.41 6.99 13.96
C VAL A 235 -2.40 5.83 14.09
N TRP A 236 -2.14 4.88 15.00
CA TRP A 236 -3.03 3.74 15.25
C TRP A 236 -4.40 4.14 15.85
N LEU A 237 -4.45 5.13 16.74
CA LEU A 237 -5.69 5.61 17.39
C LEU A 237 -6.66 6.29 16.41
N GLN A 238 -6.17 6.93 15.35
CA GLN A 238 -7.01 7.53 14.31
C GLN A 238 -7.69 6.47 13.41
N PHE A 239 -7.24 5.22 13.41
CA PHE A 239 -7.82 4.14 12.62
C PHE A 239 -9.00 3.41 13.29
N LYS A 240 -9.28 3.65 14.59
CA LYS A 240 -10.38 2.99 15.32
C LYS A 240 -11.70 3.78 15.38
N ASN A 241 -11.73 5.05 14.97
CA ASN A 241 -12.96 5.85 14.99
C ASN A 241 -13.13 6.63 13.67
N PRO A 242 -13.86 6.08 12.69
CA PRO A 242 -14.31 6.85 11.55
C PRO A 242 -15.54 7.67 11.96
N PHE A 243 -15.35 8.97 12.18
CA PHE A 243 -16.38 9.98 11.99
C PHE A 243 -15.87 10.99 10.97
#